data_AF-A0A562Q0C5-F1
#
_entry.id   AF-A0A562Q0C5-F1
#
_cell.length_a   1.000
_cell.length_b   1.000
_cell.length_c   1.000
_cell.angle_alpha   90.00
_cell.angle_beta   90.00
_cell.angle_gamma   90.00
#
_symmetry.space_group_name_H-M   'P 1'
#
loop_
_entity.id
_entity.type
_entity.pdbx_description
1 polymer ?
#
loop_
_entity_poly.entity_id
_entity_poly.type
_entity_poly.pdbx_seq_one_letter_code
_entity_poly.pdbx_strand_id
1 'polypeptide(L)'
;MTIRTTAALVLALGAASPSTAARYDFSYSGFYFDSGWNDALDGFDTSRYLGGFFVADDLNGNGSFELAELTNFAYTLASNLPDAYMTHLVGPQVPDYCLRCEVQSFAYTPGGTLAFHAVSQGVRLDETITNTYFYTVFYDSYWSQTVTPQTVISVTPVPEPGAALMFTAGLAGLACMRKWKAART
;
A
#
# COMPACT_ATOMS: atom_id res chain seq x y z
N MET A 1 -59.30 7.27 11.84
CA MET A 1 -58.52 6.41 10.92
C MET A 1 -57.34 7.25 10.43
N THR A 2 -56.21 7.15 11.13
CA THR A 2 -55.06 8.04 10.97
C THR A 2 -53.83 7.15 10.83
N ILE A 3 -53.40 6.92 9.59
CA ILE A 3 -52.13 6.24 9.29
C ILE A 3 -51.09 7.33 9.07
N ARG A 4 -50.35 7.66 10.14
CA ARG A 4 -49.15 8.50 10.10
C ARG A 4 -48.02 7.71 10.73
N THR A 5 -47.26 6.94 9.94
CA THR A 5 -45.91 6.47 10.29
C THR A 5 -45.37 5.58 9.17
N THR A 6 -44.59 6.13 8.24
CA THR A 6 -43.59 5.40 7.43
C THR A 6 -42.82 6.37 6.54
N ALA A 7 -41.85 7.11 7.09
CA ALA A 7 -40.93 7.91 6.26
C ALA A 7 -39.52 8.10 6.89
N ALA A 8 -39.09 7.22 7.79
CA ALA A 8 -37.80 7.35 8.49
C ALA A 8 -36.76 6.26 8.13
N LEU A 9 -37.05 5.35 7.19
CA LEU A 9 -36.20 4.15 6.97
C LEU A 9 -35.18 4.26 5.83
N VAL A 10 -35.11 5.36 5.08
CA VAL A 10 -34.24 5.45 3.86
C VAL A 10 -32.86 6.07 4.15
N LEU A 11 -32.66 6.74 5.28
CA LEU A 11 -31.39 7.43 5.59
C LEU A 11 -30.28 6.52 6.16
N ALA A 12 -30.58 5.26 6.50
CA ALA A 12 -29.60 4.33 7.08
C ALA A 12 -28.94 3.38 6.07
N LEU A 13 -29.36 3.38 4.79
CA LEU A 13 -28.84 2.48 3.76
C LEU A 13 -27.61 3.01 3.00
N GLY A 14 -27.12 4.22 3.32
CA GLY A 14 -26.02 4.86 2.59
C GLY A 14 -24.61 4.56 3.09
N ALA A 15 -24.43 3.76 4.15
CA ALA A 15 -23.11 3.54 4.74
C ALA A 15 -22.49 2.16 4.43
N ALA A 16 -23.22 1.28 3.74
CA ALA A 16 -22.67 0.02 3.23
C ALA A 16 -22.18 0.23 1.79
N SER A 17 -21.16 1.06 1.62
CA SER A 17 -20.32 0.89 0.42
C SER A 17 -19.71 -0.51 0.54
N PRO A 18 -19.72 -1.35 -0.52
CA PRO A 18 -18.81 -2.47 -0.54
C PRO A 18 -17.42 -1.92 -0.21
N SER A 19 -16.71 -2.56 0.72
CA SER A 19 -15.28 -2.31 0.91
C SER A 19 -14.65 -2.55 -0.46
N THR A 20 -14.41 -1.48 -1.20
CA THR A 20 -13.62 -1.57 -2.43
C THR A 20 -12.18 -1.67 -1.95
N ALA A 21 -11.42 -2.57 -2.57
CA ALA A 21 -10.04 -2.81 -2.18
C ALA A 21 -9.25 -1.49 -2.15
N ALA A 22 -8.76 -1.13 -0.96
CA ALA A 22 -8.08 0.12 -0.73
C ALA A 22 -6.63 0.04 -1.19
N ARG A 23 -6.19 1.05 -1.95
CA ARG A 23 -4.79 1.20 -2.35
C ARG A 23 -4.04 2.06 -1.34
N TYR A 24 -2.86 1.62 -0.97
CA TYR A 24 -1.90 2.38 -0.17
C TYR A 24 -0.59 2.46 -0.91
N ASP A 25 -0.03 3.67 -0.99
CA ASP A 25 1.34 3.88 -1.43
C ASP A 25 2.22 3.95 -0.18
N PHE A 26 3.40 3.32 -0.23
CA PHE A 26 4.37 3.36 0.86
C PHE A 26 5.75 3.77 0.37
N SER A 27 6.53 4.36 1.27
CA SER A 27 7.93 4.69 1.03
C SER A 27 8.77 4.63 2.28
N TYR A 28 10.04 4.32 2.08
CA TYR A 28 11.11 4.31 3.05
C TYR A 28 12.27 5.08 2.42
N SER A 29 12.78 6.10 3.11
CA SER A 29 13.91 6.90 2.63
C SER A 29 14.98 7.03 3.71
N GLY A 30 16.23 6.87 3.30
CA GLY A 30 17.38 6.86 4.19
C GLY A 30 17.58 5.50 4.84
N PHE A 31 18.71 4.86 4.58
CA PHE A 31 19.06 3.56 5.18
C PHE A 31 20.53 3.55 5.58
N TYR A 32 20.87 2.66 6.52
CA TYR A 32 22.26 2.28 6.67
C TYR A 32 22.60 1.27 5.57
N PHE A 33 23.45 1.68 4.64
CA PHE A 33 23.95 0.83 3.58
C PHE A 33 25.18 0.07 4.07
N ASP A 34 25.19 -1.24 3.82
CA ASP A 34 26.32 -2.12 4.01
C ASP A 34 26.61 -2.75 2.65
N SER A 35 27.79 -2.44 2.12
CA SER A 35 28.22 -2.87 0.80
C SER A 35 28.67 -4.32 0.77
N GLY A 36 28.97 -4.96 1.90
CA GLY A 36 29.44 -6.34 1.97
C GLY A 36 30.86 -6.62 1.42
N TRP A 37 31.49 -5.64 0.76
CA TRP A 37 32.80 -5.79 0.11
C TRP A 37 33.70 -4.55 0.19
N ASN A 38 33.19 -3.40 0.64
CA ASN A 38 33.95 -2.16 0.77
C ASN A 38 33.39 -1.25 1.86
N ASP A 39 33.88 -1.43 3.08
CA ASP A 39 33.48 -0.68 4.27
C ASP A 39 33.54 0.85 4.10
N ALA A 40 34.32 1.37 3.15
CA ALA A 40 34.35 2.81 2.85
C ALA A 40 33.05 3.35 2.24
N LEU A 41 32.18 2.47 1.75
CA LEU A 41 30.86 2.79 1.23
C LEU A 41 29.75 2.59 2.29
N ASP A 42 30.10 2.01 3.44
CA ASP A 42 29.12 1.73 4.49
C ASP A 42 28.77 2.99 5.25
N GLY A 43 27.49 3.12 5.60
CA GLY A 43 27.01 4.30 6.31
C GLY A 43 25.57 4.63 6.04
N PHE A 44 25.07 5.61 6.78
CA PHE A 44 23.73 6.13 6.56
C PHE A 44 23.69 7.01 5.31
N ASP A 45 22.85 6.64 4.35
CA ASP A 45 22.70 7.33 3.06
C ASP A 45 21.24 7.74 2.87
N THR A 46 20.98 9.05 2.92
CA THR A 46 19.65 9.63 2.74
C THR A 46 19.12 9.53 1.31
N SER A 47 19.98 9.25 0.33
CA SER A 47 19.58 9.15 -1.09
C SER A 47 18.94 7.80 -1.43
N ARG A 48 19.10 6.81 -0.55
CA ARG A 48 18.53 5.48 -0.73
C ARG A 48 17.03 5.46 -0.46
N TYR A 49 16.30 4.80 -1.33
CA TYR A 49 14.85 4.83 -1.34
C TYR A 49 14.25 3.47 -1.73
N LEU A 50 13.25 3.05 -0.96
CA LEU A 50 12.31 1.99 -1.32
C LEU A 50 10.93 2.61 -1.37
N GLY A 51 10.22 2.40 -2.47
CA GLY A 51 8.83 2.80 -2.61
C GLY A 51 7.99 1.67 -3.16
N GLY A 52 6.69 1.75 -3.00
CA GLY A 52 5.80 0.75 -3.53
C GLY A 52 4.35 1.06 -3.26
N PHE A 53 3.51 0.08 -3.56
CA PHE A 53 2.10 0.14 -3.22
C PHE A 53 1.58 -1.26 -2.89
N PHE A 54 0.48 -1.28 -2.16
CA PHE A 54 -0.34 -2.47 -2.01
C PHE A 54 -1.81 -2.14 -2.17
N VAL A 55 -2.58 -3.15 -2.54
CA VAL A 55 -4.04 -3.09 -2.61
C VAL A 55 -4.57 -4.21 -1.74
N ALA A 56 -5.39 -3.88 -0.75
CA ALA A 56 -5.95 -4.84 0.19
C ALA A 56 -7.43 -4.57 0.45
N ASP A 57 -8.18 -5.62 0.69
CA ASP A 57 -9.60 -5.56 1.05
C ASP A 57 -9.81 -6.17 2.44
N ASP A 58 -10.37 -5.42 3.39
CA ASP A 58 -10.63 -5.89 4.75
C ASP A 58 -11.86 -6.82 4.74
N LEU A 59 -11.62 -8.07 4.33
CA LEU A 59 -12.66 -9.08 4.14
C LEU A 59 -13.30 -9.50 5.46
N ASN A 60 -12.57 -9.35 6.57
CA ASN A 60 -13.02 -9.75 7.91
C ASN A 60 -13.56 -8.58 8.76
N GLY A 61 -13.36 -7.33 8.32
CA GLY A 61 -13.85 -6.12 8.97
C GLY A 61 -13.14 -5.74 10.27
N ASN A 62 -11.90 -6.18 10.47
CA ASN A 62 -11.14 -5.94 11.72
C ASN A 62 -10.33 -4.63 11.70
N GLY A 63 -10.36 -3.88 10.59
CA GLY A 63 -9.65 -2.62 10.42
C GLY A 63 -8.14 -2.77 10.23
N SER A 64 -7.66 -3.98 9.97
CA SER A 64 -6.28 -4.31 9.63
C SER A 64 -6.26 -5.18 8.37
N PHE A 65 -5.14 -5.17 7.66
CA PHE A 65 -4.96 -5.95 6.45
C PHE A 65 -3.94 -7.05 6.69
N GLU A 66 -4.31 -8.28 6.36
CA GLU A 66 -3.45 -9.46 6.44
C GLU A 66 -3.06 -9.97 5.04
N LEU A 67 -2.15 -10.93 4.98
CA LEU A 67 -1.69 -11.50 3.70
C LEU A 67 -2.82 -12.05 2.82
N ALA A 68 -3.84 -12.67 3.42
CA ALA A 68 -4.97 -13.23 2.67
C ALA A 68 -5.88 -12.15 2.03
N GLU A 69 -5.78 -10.91 2.50
CA GLU A 69 -6.55 -9.75 2.06
C GLU A 69 -5.81 -8.93 1.00
N LEU A 70 -4.54 -9.27 0.76
CA LEU A 70 -3.68 -8.64 -0.22
C LEU A 70 -4.04 -9.10 -1.63
N THR A 71 -4.45 -8.15 -2.48
CA THR A 71 -4.77 -8.42 -3.89
C THR A 71 -3.63 -8.03 -4.84
N ASN A 72 -2.82 -7.05 -4.44
CA ASN A 72 -1.67 -6.61 -5.20
C ASN A 72 -0.60 -6.08 -4.24
N PHE A 73 0.65 -6.36 -4.54
CA PHE A 73 1.81 -5.82 -3.85
C PHE A 73 2.92 -5.57 -4.86
N ALA A 74 3.44 -4.35 -4.86
CA ALA A 74 4.52 -3.97 -5.74
C ALA A 74 5.50 -3.05 -5.02
N TYR A 75 6.77 -3.16 -5.37
CA TYR A 75 7.80 -2.28 -4.86
C TYR A 75 8.85 -1.96 -5.92
N THR A 76 9.60 -0.91 -5.65
CA THR A 76 10.72 -0.43 -6.44
C THR A 76 11.81 0.04 -5.48
N LEU A 77 13.01 -0.47 -5.69
CA LEU A 77 14.22 0.01 -5.03
C LEU A 77 14.88 1.02 -5.97
N ALA A 78 14.97 2.29 -5.56
CA ALA A 78 15.82 3.23 -6.26
C ALA A 78 17.23 3.07 -5.69
N SER A 79 18.13 2.52 -6.50
CA SER A 79 19.56 2.60 -6.24
C SER A 79 20.23 3.41 -7.34
N ASN A 80 21.36 4.05 -7.03
CA ASN A 80 22.20 4.75 -8.01
C ASN A 80 22.87 3.79 -9.03
N LEU A 81 22.39 2.54 -9.14
CA LEU A 81 22.87 1.58 -10.12
C LEU A 81 22.12 1.80 -11.45
N PRO A 82 22.84 1.81 -12.59
CA PRO A 82 22.30 2.23 -13.90
C PRO A 82 21.12 1.40 -14.44
N ASP A 83 20.80 0.25 -13.83
CA ASP A 83 19.71 -0.64 -14.25
C ASP A 83 18.56 -0.78 -13.23
N ALA A 84 18.56 -0.02 -12.13
CA ALA A 84 17.74 -0.32 -10.95
C ALA A 84 16.31 0.27 -10.93
N TYR A 85 15.60 0.27 -12.05
CA TYR A 85 14.12 0.41 -12.03
C TYR A 85 13.47 -0.95 -12.09
N MET A 86 13.80 -1.82 -11.13
CA MET A 86 13.12 -3.10 -11.01
C MET A 86 11.79 -2.87 -10.30
N THR A 87 10.72 -2.78 -11.08
CA THR A 87 9.35 -2.84 -10.55
C THR A 87 9.02 -4.30 -10.35
N HIS A 88 9.07 -4.77 -9.10
CA HIS A 88 8.68 -6.14 -8.79
C HIS A 88 7.18 -6.17 -8.52
N LEU A 89 6.46 -6.89 -9.37
CA LEU A 89 5.03 -7.12 -9.25
C LEU A 89 4.82 -8.51 -8.63
N VAL A 90 4.11 -8.57 -7.51
CA VAL A 90 3.54 -9.82 -7.02
C VAL A 90 2.12 -9.90 -7.58
N GLY A 91 1.94 -10.68 -8.65
CA GLY A 91 0.69 -10.79 -9.41
C GLY A 91 0.87 -11.48 -10.77
N PRO A 92 -0.18 -11.63 -11.60
CA PRO A 92 -0.15 -12.41 -12.85
C PRO A 92 0.75 -11.85 -13.98
N GLN A 93 1.47 -10.74 -13.74
CA GLN A 93 2.31 -10.05 -14.71
C GLN A 93 3.75 -9.95 -14.19
N VAL A 94 4.38 -11.09 -13.93
CA VAL A 94 5.79 -11.16 -13.53
C VAL A 94 6.66 -11.01 -14.80
N PRO A 95 7.59 -10.04 -14.89
CA PRO A 95 8.51 -9.95 -16.02
C PRO A 95 9.44 -11.17 -16.10
N ASP A 96 9.90 -11.53 -17.31
CA ASP A 96 10.66 -12.75 -17.66
C ASP A 96 11.95 -13.04 -16.85
N TYR A 97 12.35 -12.12 -15.97
CA TYR A 97 13.56 -12.23 -15.14
C TYR A 97 13.31 -12.67 -13.70
N CYS A 98 12.06 -12.64 -13.20
CA CYS A 98 11.72 -13.16 -11.88
C CYS A 98 11.14 -14.57 -12.00
N LEU A 99 11.92 -15.55 -11.55
CA LEU A 99 11.52 -16.96 -11.46
C LEU A 99 10.52 -17.20 -10.33
N ARG A 100 10.63 -16.42 -9.23
CA ARG A 100 9.77 -16.54 -8.06
C ARG A 100 9.64 -15.20 -7.33
N CYS A 101 8.47 -14.59 -7.42
CA CYS A 101 8.12 -13.34 -6.74
C CYS A 101 6.93 -13.61 -5.82
N GLU A 102 7.12 -13.48 -4.50
CA GLU A 102 6.04 -13.73 -3.52
C GLU A 102 6.14 -12.80 -2.32
N VAL A 103 4.98 -12.52 -1.71
CA VAL A 103 4.91 -11.94 -0.35
C VAL A 103 4.67 -13.09 0.62
N GLN A 104 5.62 -13.33 1.52
CA GLN A 104 5.57 -14.43 2.49
C GLN A 104 4.77 -14.07 3.75
N SER A 105 4.81 -12.80 4.16
CA SER A 105 4.02 -12.29 5.28
C SER A 105 3.65 -10.84 5.03
N PHE A 106 2.47 -10.43 5.48
CA PHE A 106 1.98 -9.07 5.36
C PHE A 106 1.02 -8.76 6.51
N ALA A 107 1.20 -7.59 7.11
CA ALA A 107 0.31 -7.02 8.12
C ALA A 107 0.38 -5.49 8.08
N TYR A 108 -0.78 -4.83 8.03
CA TYR A 108 -0.87 -3.38 8.13
C TYR A 108 -2.18 -2.93 8.77
N THR A 109 -2.08 -2.12 9.83
CA THR A 109 -3.21 -1.37 10.38
C THR A 109 -3.04 0.10 9.96
N PRO A 110 -4.05 0.77 9.40
CA PRO A 110 -3.96 2.19 9.05
C PRO A 110 -3.46 3.05 10.21
N GLY A 111 -2.39 3.82 9.96
CA GLY A 111 -1.70 4.63 10.98
C GLY A 111 -0.69 3.87 11.84
N GLY A 112 -0.58 2.55 11.66
CA GLY A 112 0.44 1.70 12.26
C GLY A 112 1.66 1.49 11.37
N THR A 113 2.52 0.56 11.78
CA THR A 113 3.71 0.16 11.01
C THR A 113 3.33 -0.88 9.96
N LEU A 114 3.75 -0.66 8.72
CA LEU A 114 3.69 -1.68 7.67
C LEU A 114 4.71 -2.78 7.94
N ALA A 115 4.24 -4.00 8.17
CA ALA A 115 5.08 -5.18 8.38
C ALA A 115 4.90 -6.14 7.19
N PHE A 116 5.99 -6.50 6.54
CA PHE A 116 5.94 -7.39 5.39
C PHE A 116 7.27 -8.13 5.20
N HIS A 117 7.21 -9.22 4.45
CA HIS A 117 8.36 -9.97 3.97
C HIS A 117 8.08 -10.40 2.54
N ALA A 118 8.83 -9.85 1.60
CA ALA A 118 8.75 -10.19 0.19
C ALA A 118 10.07 -10.77 -0.28
N VAL A 119 9.99 -11.78 -1.15
CA VAL A 119 11.15 -12.37 -1.81
C VAL A 119 10.96 -12.34 -3.32
N SER A 120 12.05 -12.02 -4.00
CA SER A 120 12.15 -12.05 -5.46
C SER A 120 13.37 -12.86 -5.81
N GLN A 121 13.21 -13.92 -6.60
CA GLN A 121 14.31 -14.75 -7.09
C GLN A 121 14.30 -14.72 -8.60
N GLY A 122 15.46 -14.45 -9.17
CA GLY A 122 15.68 -14.36 -10.60
C GLY A 122 16.95 -15.08 -11.00
N VAL A 123 17.24 -15.10 -12.31
CA VAL A 123 18.43 -15.80 -12.84
C VAL A 123 19.74 -15.16 -12.34
N ARG A 124 19.71 -13.86 -12.01
CA ARG A 124 20.90 -13.05 -11.68
C ARG A 124 20.71 -12.20 -10.42
N LEU A 125 19.53 -12.23 -9.82
CA LEU A 125 19.13 -11.31 -8.76
C LEU A 125 18.23 -12.06 -7.76
N ASP A 126 18.66 -12.13 -6.51
CA ASP A 126 17.82 -12.55 -5.39
C ASP A 126 17.65 -11.38 -4.42
N GLU A 127 16.42 -11.09 -4.03
CA GLU A 127 16.08 -10.03 -3.10
C GLU A 127 15.23 -10.56 -1.95
N THR A 128 15.53 -10.08 -0.75
CA THR A 128 14.72 -10.27 0.45
C THR A 128 14.46 -8.90 1.06
N ILE A 129 13.19 -8.55 1.18
CA ILE A 129 12.76 -7.21 1.59
C ILE A 129 11.79 -7.37 2.75
N THR A 130 12.14 -6.74 3.86
CA THR A 130 11.32 -6.70 5.06
C THR A 130 11.06 -5.26 5.48
N ASN A 131 10.24 -5.04 6.51
CA ASN A 131 10.09 -3.73 7.12
C ASN A 131 11.34 -3.28 7.94
N THR A 132 12.39 -4.10 8.03
CA THR A 132 13.58 -3.83 8.86
C THR A 132 14.90 -3.85 8.08
N TYR A 133 14.97 -4.60 6.99
CA TYR A 133 16.15 -4.66 6.14
C TYR A 133 15.79 -5.07 4.72
N PHE A 134 16.68 -4.75 3.80
CA PHE A 134 16.66 -5.11 2.39
C PHE A 134 17.99 -5.75 2.07
N TYR A 135 17.95 -6.94 1.51
CA TYR A 135 19.12 -7.71 1.16
C TYR A 135 19.01 -8.09 -0.31
N THR A 136 20.02 -7.75 -1.09
CA THR A 136 20.08 -8.05 -2.51
C THR A 136 21.37 -8.79 -2.82
N VAL A 137 21.24 -9.89 -3.55
CA VAL A 137 22.35 -10.63 -4.15
C VAL A 137 22.24 -10.47 -5.66
N PHE A 138 23.31 -10.01 -6.28
CA PHE A 138 23.45 -9.90 -7.72
C PHE A 138 24.74 -10.61 -8.16
N TYR A 139 24.60 -11.79 -8.77
CA TYR A 139 25.71 -12.73 -9.00
C TYR A 139 26.48 -13.05 -7.70
N ASP A 140 27.78 -12.72 -7.65
CA ASP A 140 28.70 -12.98 -6.53
C ASP A 140 28.78 -11.79 -5.56
N SER A 141 27.99 -10.74 -5.82
CA SER A 141 27.94 -9.51 -5.03
C SER A 141 26.67 -9.50 -4.18
N TYR A 142 26.79 -9.24 -2.88
CA TYR A 142 25.65 -8.92 -2.01
C TYR A 142 25.77 -7.52 -1.37
N TRP A 143 24.64 -6.81 -1.20
CA TRP A 143 24.58 -5.61 -0.36
C TRP A 143 23.32 -5.64 0.49
N SER A 144 23.36 -4.89 1.59
CA SER A 144 22.21 -4.73 2.45
C SER A 144 21.91 -3.27 2.77
N GLN A 145 20.64 -2.99 3.04
CA GLN A 145 20.15 -1.71 3.51
C GLN A 145 19.33 -1.97 4.76
N THR A 146 19.74 -1.41 5.89
CA THR A 146 19.07 -1.60 7.17
C THR A 146 18.23 -0.37 7.51
N VAL A 147 16.99 -0.61 7.93
CA VAL A 147 16.11 0.42 8.48
C VAL A 147 16.67 0.83 9.84
N THR A 148 16.88 2.13 10.03
CA THR A 148 17.40 2.70 11.28
C THR A 148 16.37 3.67 11.87
N PRO A 149 16.57 4.16 13.10
CA PRO A 149 15.75 5.24 13.64
C PRO A 149 15.78 6.55 12.82
N GLN A 150 16.76 6.70 11.92
CA GLN A 150 16.86 7.85 11.01
C GLN A 150 16.08 7.63 9.70
N THR A 151 15.64 6.41 9.41
CA THR A 151 14.85 6.08 8.22
C THR A 151 13.48 6.71 8.34
N VAL A 152 13.08 7.45 7.31
CA VAL A 152 11.75 8.05 7.22
C VAL A 152 10.83 7.08 6.50
N ILE A 153 9.72 6.72 7.15
CA ILE A 153 8.73 5.78 6.64
C ILE A 153 7.40 6.52 6.45
N SER A 154 6.76 6.32 5.30
CA SER A 154 5.45 6.88 4.99
C SER A 154 4.55 5.81 4.39
N VAL A 155 3.30 5.77 4.81
CA VAL A 155 2.24 4.95 4.20
C VAL A 155 1.00 5.81 4.09
N THR A 156 0.50 6.01 2.87
CA THR A 156 -0.60 6.93 2.61
C THR A 156 -1.71 6.23 1.82
N PRO A 157 -2.98 6.33 2.28
CA PRO A 157 -4.10 5.84 1.50
C PRO A 157 -4.25 6.68 0.22
N VAL A 158 -4.49 6.01 -0.90
CA VAL A 158 -4.79 6.67 -2.18
C VAL A 158 -6.31 6.75 -2.31
N PRO A 159 -6.92 7.96 -2.32
CA PRO A 159 -8.36 8.10 -2.43
C PRO A 159 -8.88 7.49 -3.74
N GLU A 160 -9.93 6.68 -3.65
CA GLU A 160 -10.59 6.18 -4.85
C GLU A 160 -11.22 7.35 -5.63
N PRO A 161 -11.08 7.40 -6.97
CA PRO A 161 -11.73 8.41 -7.79
C PRO A 161 -13.25 8.47 -7.55
N GLY A 162 -13.88 7.34 -7.22
CA GLY A 162 -15.30 7.23 -6.93
C GLY A 162 -15.73 7.82 -5.58
N ALA A 163 -14.86 7.84 -4.57
CA ALA A 163 -15.24 8.30 -3.23
C ALA A 163 -15.61 9.79 -3.22
N ALA A 164 -14.88 10.62 -3.96
CA ALA A 164 -15.19 12.03 -4.11
C ALA A 164 -16.52 12.27 -4.85
N LEU A 165 -16.80 11.46 -5.88
CA LEU A 165 -18.06 11.54 -6.63
C LEU A 165 -19.26 11.13 -5.77
N MET A 166 -19.14 10.05 -4.99
CA MET A 166 -20.21 9.61 -4.09
C MET A 166 -20.47 10.63 -2.97
N PHE A 167 -19.40 11.24 -2.43
CA PHE A 167 -19.54 12.30 -1.44
C PHE A 167 -20.27 13.53 -2.00
N THR A 168 -19.86 14.00 -3.18
CA THR A 168 -20.51 15.15 -3.83
C THR A 168 -21.94 14.85 -4.25
N ALA A 169 -22.22 13.65 -4.77
CA ALA A 169 -23.57 13.20 -5.07
C ALA A 169 -24.45 13.14 -3.80
N GLY A 170 -23.89 12.64 -2.68
CA GLY A 170 -24.55 12.62 -1.38
C GLY A 170 -24.93 14.03 -0.90
N LEU A 171 -23.99 14.98 -0.97
CA LEU A 171 -24.25 16.38 -0.62
C LEU A 171 -25.31 17.03 -1.53
N ALA A 172 -25.25 16.78 -2.84
CA ALA A 172 -26.24 17.28 -3.79
C ALA A 172 -27.64 16.71 -3.49
N GLY A 173 -27.74 15.42 -3.17
CA GLY A 173 -28.98 14.77 -2.75
C GLY A 173 -29.57 15.44 -1.50
N LEU A 174 -28.76 15.67 -0.46
CA LEU A 174 -29.18 16.35 0.76
C LEU A 174 -29.67 17.79 0.50
N ALA A 175 -28.99 18.53 -0.38
CA ALA A 175 -29.39 19.89 -0.75
C ALA A 175 -30.75 19.91 -1.50
N CYS A 176 -30.97 18.97 -2.42
CA CYS A 176 -32.24 18.81 -3.12
C CYS A 176 -33.39 18.47 -2.17
N MET A 177 -33.16 17.55 -1.23
CA MET A 177 -34.16 17.18 -0.21
C MET A 177 -34.55 18.36 0.68
N ARG A 178 -33.58 19.21 1.07
CA ARG A 178 -33.84 20.43 1.84
C ARG A 178 -34.73 21.42 1.08
N LYS A 179 -34.47 21.64 -0.22
CA LYS A 179 -35.30 22.51 -1.07
C LYS A 179 -36.73 21.98 -1.23
N TRP A 180 -36.87 20.68 -1.43
CA TRP A 180 -38.19 20.02 -1.53
C TRP A 180 -39.02 20.13 -0.25
N LYS A 181 -38.37 20.03 0.92
CA LYS A 181 -39.06 20.16 2.21
C LYS A 181 -39.51 21.61 2.47
N ALA A 182 -38.69 22.60 2.10
CA ALA A 182 -39.02 24.02 2.23
C ALA A 182 -40.14 24.48 1.29
N ALA A 183 -40.28 23.86 0.11
CA ALA A 183 -41.36 24.18 -0.85
C ALA A 183 -42.73 23.59 -0.48
N ARG A 184 -42.80 22.72 0.54
CA ARG A 184 -44.04 22.06 1.02
C ARG A 184 -44.55 22.61 2.36
N THR A 185 -43.86 23.59 2.92
CA THR A 185 -44.28 24.40 4.09
C THR A 185 -44.69 25.78 3.63
#